data_AF-A0A2S8FDV8-F1
#
_entry.id   AF-A0A2S8FDV8-F1
#
_cell.length_a   1.000
_cell.length_b   1.000
_cell.length_c   1.000
_cell.angle_alpha   90.00
_cell.angle_beta   90.00
_cell.angle_gamma   90.00
#
_symmetry.space_group_name_H-M   'P 1'
#
loop_
_entity.id
_entity.type
_entity.pdbx_description
1 polymer ?
#
loop_
_entity_poly.entity_id
_entity_poly.type
_entity_poly.pdbx_seq_one_letter_code
_entity_poly.pdbx_strand_id
1 'polypeptide(L)'
;MSHGLRQSLDNHPAPNRKFETALNQGKVTATDLTVEKVGVSARQIDYRFNEVKSHEEATDVAENLVRRVDYLLEPLAIIERDPSGRQIQIRSQKPSSDGDTRRYYEMNVDHSGVSIERYAAAGGDREQDEIHLTRESFERLCHDLDDASVNSTTKR
;
A
#
# COMPACT_ATOMS: atom_id res chain seq x y z
N MET A 1 16.35 1.95 14.88
CA MET A 1 15.66 1.50 16.11
C MET A 1 14.23 1.12 15.74
N SER A 2 14.02 -0.08 15.21
CA SER A 2 12.74 -0.59 14.65
C SER A 2 11.84 -1.21 15.72
N HIS A 3 11.64 -0.53 16.85
CA HIS A 3 11.00 -1.12 18.03
C HIS A 3 9.46 -0.99 18.05
N GLY A 4 8.78 -0.68 16.94
CA GLY A 4 7.38 -0.21 16.98
C GLY A 4 6.32 -1.13 16.35
N LEU A 5 6.58 -1.78 15.22
CA LEU A 5 5.52 -2.38 14.40
C LEU A 5 5.02 -3.72 14.94
N ARG A 6 5.93 -4.69 15.16
CA ARG A 6 5.57 -6.01 15.69
C ARG A 6 4.86 -5.92 17.04
N GLN A 7 5.41 -5.13 17.95
CA GLN A 7 4.82 -4.92 19.27
C GLN A 7 3.44 -4.25 19.18
N SER A 8 3.23 -3.33 18.22
CA SER A 8 1.92 -2.73 17.98
C SER A 8 0.92 -3.73 17.40
N LEU A 9 1.36 -4.65 16.54
CA LEU A 9 0.51 -5.75 16.03
C LEU A 9 0.17 -6.77 17.13
N ASP A 10 1.13 -7.11 17.98
CA ASP A 10 0.95 -8.08 19.08
C ASP A 10 0.00 -7.57 20.17
N ASN A 11 0.03 -6.26 20.44
CA ASN A 11 -0.81 -5.63 21.44
C ASN A 11 -2.21 -5.23 20.91
N HIS A 12 -2.55 -5.55 19.66
CA HIS A 12 -3.79 -5.09 19.04
C HIS A 12 -4.97 -6.05 19.29
N PRO A 13 -6.03 -5.66 20.04
CA PRO A 13 -7.22 -6.50 20.27
C PRO A 13 -8.18 -6.54 19.05
N ALA A 14 -9.02 -7.58 18.92
CA ALA A 14 -9.98 -7.82 17.81
C ALA A 14 -11.41 -7.24 18.05
N PRO A 15 -12.32 -7.16 17.06
CA PRO A 15 -12.17 -6.79 15.64
C PRO A 15 -12.73 -5.37 15.32
N ASN A 16 -12.46 -4.87 14.10
CA ASN A 16 -12.85 -3.58 13.50
C ASN A 16 -12.26 -2.31 14.15
N ARG A 17 -10.93 -2.15 14.06
CA ARG A 17 -10.32 -0.84 14.36
C ARG A 17 -9.33 -0.41 13.30
N LYS A 18 -9.28 0.92 13.16
CA LYS A 18 -8.24 1.65 12.47
C LYS A 18 -6.91 1.46 13.23
N PHE A 19 -5.90 0.91 12.55
CA PHE A 19 -4.52 0.87 13.01
C PHE A 19 -3.78 2.09 12.49
N GLU A 20 -2.96 2.73 13.32
CA GLU A 20 -2.11 3.85 12.92
C GLU A 20 -0.73 3.75 13.55
N THR A 21 0.31 3.98 12.76
CA THR A 21 1.70 4.02 13.24
C THR A 21 2.51 5.03 12.44
N ALA A 22 3.28 5.86 13.15
CA ALA A 22 4.24 6.76 12.52
C ALA A 22 5.51 6.00 12.13
N LEU A 23 6.08 6.37 10.99
CA LEU A 23 7.36 5.94 10.47
C LEU A 23 8.23 7.19 10.20
N ASN A 24 9.37 7.04 9.53
CA ASN A 24 10.32 8.15 9.43
C ASN A 24 9.86 9.22 8.44
N GLN A 25 9.30 8.80 7.30
CA GLN A 25 8.89 9.66 6.19
C GLN A 25 7.38 9.93 6.19
N GLY A 26 6.61 9.29 7.07
CA GLY A 26 5.16 9.36 7.03
C GLY A 26 4.46 8.54 8.11
N LYS A 27 3.17 8.29 7.89
CA LYS A 27 2.30 7.53 8.79
C LYS A 27 1.50 6.51 8.00
N VAL A 28 1.52 5.25 8.44
CA VAL A 28 0.63 4.20 7.93
C VAL A 28 -0.67 4.21 8.73
N THR A 29 -1.78 4.07 8.02
CA THR A 29 -3.11 3.79 8.54
C THR A 29 -3.65 2.55 7.86
N ALA A 30 -4.20 1.59 8.60
CA ALA A 30 -4.95 0.47 8.02
C ALA A 30 -6.37 0.45 8.59
N THR A 31 -7.37 0.42 7.70
CA THR A 31 -8.79 0.48 8.07
C THR A 31 -9.41 -0.92 8.04
N ASP A 32 -10.33 -1.17 8.97
CA ASP A 32 -10.92 -2.50 9.23
C ASP A 32 -9.86 -3.59 9.39
N LEU A 33 -8.81 -3.27 10.16
CA LEU A 33 -7.71 -4.19 10.39
C LEU A 33 -8.16 -5.32 11.31
N THR A 34 -7.95 -6.56 10.85
CA THR A 34 -7.97 -7.75 11.70
C THR A 34 -6.57 -8.36 11.71
N VAL A 35 -6.07 -8.64 12.91
CA VAL A 35 -4.75 -9.26 13.09
C VAL A 35 -4.94 -10.64 13.72
N GLU A 36 -4.49 -11.67 13.02
CA GLU A 36 -4.45 -13.04 13.49
C GLU A 36 -3.02 -13.46 13.84
N LYS A 37 -2.83 -14.71 14.26
CA LYS A 37 -1.50 -15.23 14.64
C LYS A 37 -0.47 -15.17 13.51
N VAL A 38 -0.91 -15.38 12.27
CA VAL A 38 -0.04 -15.43 11.07
C VAL A 38 -0.45 -14.44 9.99
N GLY A 39 -1.70 -13.94 10.04
CA GLY A 39 -2.30 -13.12 9.00
C GLY A 39 -2.69 -11.74 9.48
N VAL A 40 -2.81 -10.84 8.52
CA VAL A 40 -3.41 -9.51 8.65
C VAL A 40 -4.42 -9.38 7.51
N SER A 41 -5.64 -8.98 7.83
CA SER A 41 -6.58 -8.48 6.82
C SER A 41 -6.87 -7.00 7.05
N ALA A 42 -7.07 -6.27 5.96
CA ALA A 42 -7.44 -4.86 5.99
C ALA A 42 -8.32 -4.53 4.78
N ARG A 43 -9.19 -3.54 4.94
CA ARG A 43 -10.00 -3.01 3.85
C ARG A 43 -9.20 -2.06 2.96
N GLN A 44 -8.38 -1.24 3.59
CA GLN A 44 -7.58 -0.20 2.95
C GLN A 44 -6.32 0.05 3.79
N ILE A 45 -5.21 0.32 3.11
CA ILE A 45 -3.97 0.76 3.73
C ILE A 45 -3.58 2.10 3.12
N ASP A 46 -3.47 3.13 3.95
CA ASP A 46 -3.04 4.47 3.55
C ASP A 46 -1.69 4.78 4.16
N TYR A 47 -0.81 5.37 3.37
CA TYR A 47 0.45 5.92 3.82
C TYR A 47 0.48 7.41 3.50
N ARG A 48 0.51 8.24 4.55
CA ARG A 48 0.54 9.70 4.41
C ARG A 48 1.96 10.21 4.61
N PHE A 49 2.47 10.97 3.65
CA PHE A 49 3.77 11.61 3.77
C PHE A 49 3.78 12.66 4.89
N ASN A 50 4.93 12.83 5.56
CA ASN A 50 5.13 13.92 6.51
C ASN A 50 5.17 15.28 5.81
N GLU A 51 5.67 15.30 4.57
CA GLU A 51 5.76 16.48 3.72
C GLU A 51 5.11 16.20 2.37
N VAL A 52 4.41 17.20 1.82
CA VAL A 52 3.79 17.10 0.50
C VAL A 52 4.88 16.96 -0.56
N LYS A 53 4.70 16.00 -1.48
CA LYS A 53 5.59 15.73 -2.60
C LYS A 53 5.16 16.51 -3.83
N SER A 54 6.15 16.96 -4.62
CA SER A 54 5.92 17.38 -6.00
C SER A 54 5.46 16.20 -6.87
N HIS A 55 4.94 16.48 -8.06
CA HIS A 55 4.53 15.42 -8.99
C HIS A 55 5.71 14.54 -9.45
N GLU A 56 6.91 15.14 -9.61
CA GLU A 56 8.13 14.41 -9.94
C GLU A 56 8.52 13.45 -8.81
N GLU A 57 8.51 13.93 -7.57
CA GLU A 57 8.78 13.08 -6.40
C GLU A 57 7.72 11.99 -6.22
N ALA A 58 6.43 12.28 -6.45
CA ALA A 58 5.38 11.27 -6.44
C ALA A 58 5.59 10.21 -7.54
N THR A 59 6.13 10.60 -8.69
CA THR A 59 6.52 9.68 -9.76
C THR A 59 7.67 8.78 -9.34
N ASP A 60 8.71 9.35 -8.72
CA ASP A 60 9.83 8.58 -8.16
C ASP A 60 9.34 7.58 -7.10
N VAL A 61 8.42 7.99 -6.22
CA VAL A 61 7.78 7.11 -5.23
C VAL A 61 7.08 5.95 -5.92
N ALA A 62 6.25 6.21 -6.93
CA ALA A 62 5.53 5.16 -7.65
C ALA A 62 6.48 4.15 -8.32
N GLU A 63 7.55 4.63 -8.94
CA GLU A 63 8.57 3.78 -9.59
C GLU A 63 9.42 2.99 -8.58
N ASN A 64 9.67 3.56 -7.40
CA ASN A 64 10.28 2.86 -6.28
C ASN A 64 9.36 1.73 -5.75
N LEU A 65 8.06 2.01 -5.57
CA LEU A 65 7.10 1.04 -5.07
C LEU A 65 6.94 -0.16 -5.99
N VAL A 66 6.82 0.05 -7.30
CA VAL A 66 6.75 -1.03 -8.30
C VAL A 66 7.95 -1.97 -8.21
N ARG A 67 9.14 -1.45 -7.90
CA ARG A 67 10.37 -2.25 -7.77
C ARG A 67 10.49 -2.98 -6.43
N ARG A 68 9.96 -2.40 -5.34
CA ARG A 68 10.12 -2.92 -3.97
C ARG A 68 9.04 -3.93 -3.58
N VAL A 69 7.82 -3.71 -4.04
CA VAL A 69 6.65 -4.51 -3.68
C VAL A 69 6.48 -5.67 -4.67
N ASP A 70 7.35 -6.68 -4.52
CA ASP A 70 7.41 -7.87 -5.38
C ASP A 70 6.78 -9.13 -4.77
N TYR A 71 6.25 -9.02 -3.55
CA TYR A 71 5.80 -10.15 -2.72
C TYR A 71 4.28 -10.25 -2.56
N LEU A 72 3.51 -9.39 -3.24
CA LEU A 72 2.04 -9.50 -3.27
C LEU A 72 1.54 -10.64 -4.18
N LEU A 73 2.44 -11.51 -4.66
CA LEU A 73 2.24 -12.59 -5.64
C LEU A 73 1.74 -12.12 -7.02
N GLU A 74 1.37 -10.86 -7.14
CA GLU A 74 0.93 -10.18 -8.35
C GLU A 74 1.95 -9.07 -8.65
N PRO A 75 2.71 -9.12 -9.78
CA PRO A 75 3.63 -8.06 -10.13
C PRO A 75 2.88 -6.76 -10.39
N LEU A 76 3.35 -5.65 -9.85
CA LEU A 76 2.72 -4.34 -9.97
C LEU A 76 3.30 -3.55 -11.16
N ALA A 77 2.50 -2.65 -11.73
CA ALA A 77 3.00 -1.65 -12.67
C ALA A 77 2.17 -0.38 -12.66
N ILE A 78 2.82 0.73 -13.03
CA ILE A 78 2.14 1.99 -13.32
C ILE A 78 1.32 1.81 -14.58
N ILE A 79 0.00 2.00 -14.48
CA ILE A 79 -0.95 1.90 -15.59
C ILE A 79 -1.41 3.28 -16.07
N GLU A 80 -1.35 4.29 -15.20
CA GLU A 80 -1.73 5.66 -15.55
C GLU A 80 -0.86 6.68 -14.80
N ARG A 81 -0.46 7.73 -15.52
CA ARG A 81 0.11 8.96 -14.96
C ARG A 81 -0.82 10.09 -15.38
N ASP A 82 -1.55 10.69 -14.45
CA ASP A 82 -2.45 11.79 -14.76
C ASP A 82 -1.64 12.98 -15.30
N PRO A 83 -1.87 13.43 -16.55
CA PRO A 83 -1.17 14.58 -17.12
C PRO A 83 -1.38 15.88 -16.34
N SER A 84 -2.47 15.97 -15.58
CA SER A 84 -2.77 17.11 -14.70
C SER A 84 -1.98 17.08 -13.37
N GLY A 85 -1.18 16.03 -13.16
CA GLY A 85 -0.23 15.92 -12.07
C GLY A 85 -0.80 15.43 -10.75
N ARG A 86 -2.07 15.02 -10.71
CA ARG A 86 -2.78 14.78 -9.44
C ARG A 86 -2.58 13.39 -8.86
N GLN A 87 -2.41 12.38 -9.70
CA GLN A 87 -2.40 10.99 -9.27
C GLN A 87 -1.62 10.10 -10.25
N ILE A 88 -0.95 9.08 -9.72
CA ILE A 88 -0.29 8.02 -10.46
C ILE A 88 -0.89 6.71 -9.98
N GLN A 89 -1.44 5.93 -10.92
CA GLN A 89 -2.10 4.67 -10.60
C GLN A 89 -1.19 3.49 -10.90
N ILE A 90 -1.00 2.65 -9.90
CA ILE A 90 -0.30 1.36 -9.96
C ILE A 90 -1.36 0.26 -9.83
N ARG A 91 -1.24 -0.81 -10.61
CA ARG A 91 -2.13 -1.98 -10.53
C ARG A 91 -1.36 -3.28 -10.72
N SER A 92 -1.90 -4.38 -10.22
CA SER A 92 -1.46 -5.73 -10.58
C SER A 92 -1.48 -5.94 -12.10
N GLN A 93 -0.34 -6.34 -12.68
CA GLN A 93 -0.21 -6.72 -14.10
C GLN A 93 -0.83 -8.08 -14.40
N LYS A 94 -0.69 -9.03 -13.46
CA LYS A 94 -1.27 -10.37 -13.55
C LYS A 94 -2.18 -10.60 -12.34
N PRO A 95 -3.40 -10.01 -12.35
CA PRO A 95 -4.42 -10.24 -11.34
C PRO A 95 -4.64 -11.73 -11.09
N SER A 96 -4.91 -12.10 -9.84
CA SER A 96 -5.41 -13.45 -9.54
C SER A 96 -6.82 -13.62 -10.12
N SER A 97 -7.14 -14.84 -10.56
CA SER A 97 -8.46 -15.15 -11.14
C SER A 97 -9.04 -16.41 -10.53
N ASP A 98 -10.33 -16.36 -10.21
CA ASP A 98 -11.12 -17.49 -9.75
C ASP A 98 -12.46 -17.49 -10.52
N GLY A 99 -12.59 -18.42 -11.48
CA GLY A 99 -13.69 -18.39 -12.45
C GLY A 99 -13.73 -17.07 -13.22
N ASP A 100 -14.88 -16.40 -13.18
CA ASP A 100 -15.12 -15.11 -13.83
C ASP A 100 -14.67 -13.90 -12.98
N THR A 101 -14.21 -14.12 -11.76
CA THR A 101 -13.79 -13.06 -10.84
C THR A 101 -12.29 -12.81 -10.92
N ARG A 102 -11.90 -11.58 -11.24
CA ARG A 102 -10.51 -11.13 -11.19
C ARG A 102 -10.26 -10.30 -9.95
N ARG A 103 -9.20 -10.62 -9.20
CA ARG A 103 -8.79 -9.87 -8.02
C ARG A 103 -7.45 -9.19 -8.26
N TYR A 104 -7.35 -7.91 -7.93
CA TYR A 104 -6.14 -7.14 -8.15
C TYR A 104 -5.93 -6.10 -7.05
N TYR A 105 -4.66 -5.80 -6.79
CA TYR A 105 -4.27 -4.62 -6.02
C TYR A 105 -4.27 -3.38 -6.88
N GLU A 106 -4.70 -2.27 -6.30
CA GLU A 106 -4.60 -0.94 -6.86
C GLU A 106 -3.90 -0.05 -5.84
N MET A 107 -2.89 0.70 -6.28
CA MET A 107 -2.28 1.74 -5.46
C MET A 107 -2.38 3.06 -6.18
N ASN A 108 -2.76 4.09 -5.44
CA ASN A 108 -2.81 5.44 -5.96
C ASN A 108 -1.79 6.29 -5.22
N VAL A 109 -0.86 6.89 -5.95
CA VAL A 109 0.16 7.79 -5.42
C VAL A 109 -0.18 9.22 -5.81
N ASP A 110 -0.27 10.10 -4.84
CA ASP A 110 -0.46 11.54 -5.05
C ASP A 110 0.56 12.37 -4.27
N HIS A 111 0.39 13.69 -4.24
CA HIS A 111 1.27 14.62 -3.53
C HIS A 111 1.23 14.45 -2.00
N SER A 112 0.21 13.80 -1.45
CA SER A 112 -0.03 13.66 -0.01
C SER A 112 0.30 12.26 0.53
N GLY A 113 0.27 11.24 -0.32
CA GLY A 113 0.51 9.87 0.12
C GLY A 113 0.27 8.79 -0.93
N VAL A 114 0.09 7.58 -0.42
CA VAL A 114 -0.22 6.36 -1.16
C VAL A 114 -1.45 5.72 -0.54
N SER A 115 -2.48 5.42 -1.33
CA SER A 115 -3.56 4.53 -0.90
C SER A 115 -3.41 3.18 -1.58
N ILE A 116 -3.73 2.11 -0.85
CA ILE A 116 -3.67 0.72 -1.33
C ILE A 116 -5.01 0.07 -1.02
N GLU A 117 -5.61 -0.48 -2.06
CA GLU A 117 -6.86 -1.22 -2.02
C GLU A 117 -6.73 -2.51 -2.82
N ARG A 118 -7.67 -3.43 -2.58
CA ARG A 118 -7.87 -4.59 -3.43
C ARG A 118 -9.27 -4.54 -3.99
N TYR A 119 -9.44 -5.02 -5.22
CA TYR A 119 -10.73 -5.09 -5.88
C TYR A 119 -10.98 -6.50 -6.40
N ALA A 120 -12.23 -6.93 -6.37
CA ALA A 120 -12.76 -8.07 -7.09
C ALA A 120 -13.67 -7.54 -8.22
N ALA A 121 -13.40 -7.97 -9.45
CA ALA A 121 -14.15 -7.55 -10.63
C ALA A 121 -14.75 -8.76 -11.35
N ALA A 122 -16.05 -8.72 -11.61
CA ALA A 122 -16.81 -9.74 -12.33
C ALA A 122 -17.95 -9.07 -13.11
N GLY A 123 -18.21 -9.53 -14.33
CA GLY A 123 -19.36 -9.05 -15.12
C GLY A 123 -19.33 -7.56 -15.52
N GLY A 124 -18.20 -6.87 -15.39
CA GLY A 124 -18.06 -5.43 -15.69
C GLY A 124 -18.15 -4.53 -14.46
N ASP A 125 -18.61 -5.06 -13.33
CA ASP A 125 -18.61 -4.37 -12.05
C ASP A 125 -17.34 -4.70 -11.26
N ARG A 126 -16.92 -3.76 -10.40
CA ARG A 126 -15.87 -3.98 -9.41
C ARG A 126 -16.38 -3.61 -8.03
N GLU A 127 -16.02 -4.43 -7.07
CA GLU A 127 -16.25 -4.18 -5.65
C GLU A 127 -14.91 -4.22 -4.95
N GLN A 128 -14.74 -3.37 -3.95
CA GLN A 128 -13.54 -3.42 -3.13
C GLN A 128 -13.53 -4.78 -2.38
N ASP A 129 -12.38 -5.43 -2.30
CA ASP A 129 -12.13 -6.74 -1.66
C ASP A 129 -11.20 -6.57 -0.44
N GLU A 130 -11.04 -7.58 0.40
CA GLU A 130 -10.09 -7.55 1.51
C GLU A 130 -8.65 -7.77 1.03
N ILE A 131 -7.75 -6.96 1.58
CA ILE A 131 -6.30 -7.20 1.50
C ILE A 131 -5.98 -8.30 2.51
N HIS A 132 -5.37 -9.40 2.06
CA HIS A 132 -4.89 -10.47 2.93
C HIS A 132 -3.39 -10.61 2.79
N LEU A 133 -2.67 -10.38 3.90
CA LEU A 133 -1.22 -10.47 3.97
C LEU A 133 -0.82 -11.35 5.15
N THR A 134 0.38 -11.92 5.10
CA THR A 134 1.01 -12.36 6.35
C THR A 134 1.42 -11.15 7.18
N ARG A 135 1.63 -11.34 8.48
CA ARG A 135 2.16 -10.27 9.35
C ARG A 135 3.48 -9.71 8.83
N GLU A 136 4.36 -10.57 8.32
CA GLU A 136 5.65 -10.20 7.76
C GLU A 136 5.51 -9.39 6.47
N SER A 137 4.59 -9.77 5.58
CA SER A 137 4.32 -9.02 4.36
C SER A 137 3.71 -7.65 4.65
N PHE A 138 2.85 -7.53 5.68
CA PHE A 138 2.32 -6.25 6.11
C PHE A 138 3.41 -5.34 6.71
N GLU A 139 4.28 -5.88 7.57
CA GLU A 139 5.44 -5.15 8.11
C GLU A 139 6.38 -4.68 7.00
N ARG A 140 6.69 -5.58 6.04
CA ARG A 140 7.51 -5.26 4.87
C ARG A 140 6.86 -4.17 4.01
N LEU A 141 5.54 -4.21 3.81
CA LEU A 141 4.80 -3.19 3.06
C LEU A 141 4.89 -1.82 3.71
N CYS A 142 4.72 -1.75 5.03
CA CYS A 142 4.89 -0.50 5.78
C CYS A 142 6.30 0.09 5.58
N HIS A 143 7.33 -0.77 5.62
CA HIS A 143 8.71 -0.34 5.39
C HIS A 143 8.99 0.09 3.95
N ASP A 144 8.48 -0.65 2.96
CA ASP A 144 8.66 -0.29 1.55
C ASP A 144 7.96 1.03 1.21
N LEU A 145 6.81 1.33 1.83
CA LEU A 145 6.12 2.62 1.72
C LEU A 145 6.97 3.77 2.31
N ASP A 146 7.55 3.56 3.49
CA ASP A 146 8.41 4.55 4.14
C ASP A 146 9.69 4.82 3.32
N ASP A 147 10.36 3.75 2.89
CA ASP A 147 11.61 3.80 2.13
C ASP A 147 11.42 4.41 0.74
N ALA A 148 10.32 4.09 0.05
CA ALA A 148 10.02 4.65 -1.27
C ALA A 148 9.83 6.17 -1.22
N SER A 149 9.52 6.70 -0.03
CA SER A 149 9.15 8.10 0.23
C SER A 149 10.31 9.00 0.65
N VAL A 150 11.53 8.45 0.72
CA VAL A 150 12.74 9.21 1.01
C VAL A 150 13.02 10.19 -0.14
N ASN A 151 13.21 11.47 0.19
CA ASN A 151 13.55 12.48 -0.81
C ASN A 151 14.87 12.11 -1.52
N SER A 152 14.84 12.09 -2.86
CA SER A 152 16.00 11.84 -3.72
C SER A 152 17.10 12.91 -3.61
N THR A 153 16.94 13.94 -2.76
CA THR A 153 17.79 15.12 -2.64
C THR A 153 19.13 14.87 -1.92
N THR A 154 19.81 13.77 -2.19
CA THR A 154 21.24 13.62 -1.85
C THR A 154 21.98 12.87 -2.95
N LYS A 155 22.19 13.56 -4.06
CA LYS A 155 23.42 13.40 -4.84
C LYS A 155 24.12 14.76 -4.83
N ARG A 156 25.09 14.91 -3.93
CA ARG A 156 26.17 15.89 -4.09
C ARG A 156 27.27 15.26 -4.93
#